data_AF-A0A661KTT6-F1
#
_entry.id   AF-A0A661KTT6-F1
#
_cell.length_a   1.000
_cell.length_b   1.000
_cell.length_c   1.000
_cell.angle_alpha   90.00
_cell.angle_beta   90.00
_cell.angle_gamma   90.00
#
_symmetry.space_group_name_H-M   'P 1'
#
loop_
_entity.id
_entity.type
_entity.pdbx_description
1 polymer ?
#
loop_
_entity_poly.entity_id
_entity_poly.type
_entity_poly.pdbx_seq_one_letter_code
_entity_poly.pdbx_strand_id
1 'polypeptide(L)'
;MSKSGDYEIKHGATIIAIGAQEYKPKEYLYGTDERVMTQLELEEKIAKKEEKIISARTLVMIQCVGSRQEDRNYCSRVCCSHAIKNALKLKEINPEIDIYILFRDMRSYGFIEDYYREAADKEVRFIRYKAEEKPKVKAIKEDGGSILRVTVKDPVLGRELEIDTDILALSSAVIPASDTEKIAKSFKVSLGPDGFFQEAHVKLRPVDCGADGVYLCGMAHYPKHIPEAISQAYAASGRALTLLSHDTVTASGSVCEVDEKKCLGCGACAEACAYGAIELYKTRQGKKAKVISVLCKGDGLCNAVCPTGAISLKHYKNEQILRQIHTAL
;
A
#
# COMPACT_ATOMS: atom_id res chain seq x y z
N MET A 1 17.31 -27.33 -11.47
CA MET A 1 16.93 -26.37 -10.42
C MET A 1 17.79 -26.64 -9.19
N SER A 2 18.99 -26.04 -9.16
CA SER A 2 19.83 -26.06 -7.96
C SER A 2 19.30 -25.01 -6.97
N LYS A 3 19.19 -25.41 -5.71
CA LYS A 3 18.92 -24.51 -4.59
C LYS A 3 20.12 -23.56 -4.40
N SER A 4 19.83 -22.31 -4.05
CA SER A 4 20.74 -21.24 -3.58
C SER A 4 21.93 -20.87 -4.49
N GLY A 5 21.65 -20.13 -5.56
CA GLY A 5 22.62 -19.30 -6.26
C GLY A 5 21.97 -17.99 -6.67
N ASP A 6 22.76 -16.92 -6.81
CA ASP A 6 22.29 -15.69 -7.44
C ASP A 6 22.05 -15.95 -8.94
N TYR A 7 20.93 -15.47 -9.47
CA TYR A 7 20.58 -15.60 -10.89
C TYR A 7 20.34 -14.22 -11.48
N GLU A 8 20.97 -13.94 -12.62
CA GLU A 8 20.74 -12.71 -13.38
C GLU A 8 19.52 -12.90 -14.29
N ILE A 9 18.52 -12.01 -14.15
CA ILE A 9 17.35 -11.95 -15.02
C ILE A 9 17.38 -10.64 -15.79
N LYS A 10 17.52 -10.72 -17.11
CA LYS A 10 17.37 -9.57 -18.00
C LYS A 10 15.88 -9.35 -18.28
N HIS A 11 15.37 -8.17 -17.95
CA HIS A 11 13.96 -7.83 -18.14
C HIS A 11 13.81 -6.40 -18.68
N GLY A 12 12.81 -6.18 -19.52
CA GLY A 12 12.45 -4.85 -20.05
C GLY A 12 11.34 -4.14 -19.25
N ALA A 13 10.58 -4.89 -18.46
CA ALA A 13 9.49 -4.39 -17.62
C ALA A 13 9.48 -5.10 -16.26
N THR A 14 9.00 -4.42 -15.23
CA THR A 14 8.79 -4.95 -13.88
C THR A 14 7.40 -4.61 -13.40
N ILE A 15 6.67 -5.58 -12.86
CA ILE A 15 5.38 -5.34 -12.19
C ILE A 15 5.55 -5.65 -10.70
N ILE A 16 5.35 -4.64 -9.85
CA ILE A 16 5.40 -4.76 -8.40
C ILE A 16 4.03 -5.21 -7.90
N ALA A 17 3.96 -6.46 -7.42
CA ALA A 17 2.73 -7.10 -6.96
C ALA A 17 2.90 -7.77 -5.58
N ILE A 18 3.69 -7.17 -4.69
CA ILE A 18 4.05 -7.76 -3.38
C ILE A 18 2.93 -7.75 -2.33
N GLY A 19 1.74 -7.25 -2.70
CA GLY A 19 0.58 -7.23 -1.83
C GLY A 19 0.74 -6.30 -0.62
N ALA A 20 0.11 -6.69 0.47
CA ALA A 20 0.02 -5.95 1.73
C ALA A 20 -0.08 -6.95 2.90
N GLN A 21 -0.06 -6.46 4.13
CA GLN A 21 -0.13 -7.25 5.34
C GLN A 21 -1.30 -6.81 6.23
N GLU A 22 -1.76 -7.72 7.08
CA GLU A 22 -2.71 -7.40 8.13
C GLU A 22 -1.99 -6.73 9.30
N TYR A 23 -2.51 -5.59 9.76
CA TYR A 23 -2.09 -4.98 11.02
C TYR A 23 -2.49 -5.87 12.20
N LYS A 24 -1.52 -6.19 13.07
CA LYS A 24 -1.77 -6.88 14.33
C LYS A 24 -2.09 -5.85 15.43
N PRO A 25 -3.36 -5.76 15.92
CA PRO A 25 -3.76 -4.73 16.86
C PRO A 25 -3.04 -4.84 18.21
N LYS A 26 -2.89 -3.70 18.89
CA LYS A 26 -2.48 -3.67 20.32
C LYS A 26 -3.62 -3.19 21.22
N GLU A 27 -4.79 -2.95 20.64
CA GLU A 27 -6.01 -2.50 21.32
C GLU A 27 -6.97 -3.68 21.54
N TYR A 28 -7.98 -3.48 22.40
CA TYR A 28 -9.08 -4.42 22.60
C TYR A 28 -8.71 -5.82 23.13
N LEU A 29 -7.62 -5.93 23.90
CA LEU A 29 -7.14 -7.19 24.49
C LEU A 29 -6.66 -8.23 23.46
N TYR A 30 -6.41 -7.81 22.22
CA TYR A 30 -5.80 -8.68 21.20
C TYR A 30 -4.44 -9.21 21.66
N GLY A 31 -4.23 -10.52 21.54
CA GLY A 31 -3.02 -11.20 22.01
C GLY A 31 -2.99 -11.51 23.52
N THR A 32 -3.94 -10.99 24.29
CA THR A 32 -4.05 -11.24 25.75
C THR A 32 -5.24 -12.13 26.09
N ASP A 33 -6.37 -11.96 25.42
CA ASP A 33 -7.57 -12.80 25.60
C ASP A 33 -7.81 -13.66 24.35
N GLU A 34 -7.95 -14.97 24.53
CA GLU A 34 -8.08 -15.94 23.41
C GLU A 34 -9.36 -15.78 22.58
N ARG A 35 -10.36 -15.07 23.13
CA ARG A 35 -11.63 -14.78 22.45
C ARG A 35 -11.53 -13.61 21.47
N VAL A 36 -10.44 -12.85 21.55
CA VAL A 36 -10.19 -11.68 20.69
C VAL A 36 -9.30 -12.09 19.53
N MET A 37 -9.79 -11.92 18.31
CA MET A 37 -9.08 -12.31 17.08
C MET A 37 -9.32 -11.28 15.98
N THR A 38 -8.50 -11.32 14.92
CA THR A 38 -8.76 -10.52 13.73
C THR A 38 -9.86 -11.13 12.85
N GLN A 39 -10.41 -10.35 11.92
CA GLN A 39 -11.35 -10.87 10.92
C GLN A 39 -10.76 -12.00 10.06
N LEU A 40 -9.45 -11.93 9.78
CA LEU A 40 -8.77 -12.97 9.00
C LEU A 40 -8.65 -14.27 9.81
N GLU A 41 -8.29 -14.17 11.08
CA GLU A 41 -8.25 -15.31 12.00
C GLU A 41 -9.64 -15.92 12.21
N LEU A 42 -10.68 -15.08 12.39
CA LEU A 42 -12.07 -15.54 12.47
C LEU A 42 -12.48 -16.30 11.20
N GLU A 43 -12.15 -15.77 10.02
CA GLU A 43 -12.46 -16.41 8.74
C GLU A 43 -11.81 -17.81 8.62
N GLU A 44 -10.53 -17.95 9.00
CA GLU A 44 -9.87 -19.24 9.04
C GLU A 44 -10.57 -20.24 9.98
N LYS A 45 -11.02 -19.77 11.15
CA LYS A 45 -11.70 -20.62 12.13
C LYS A 45 -13.12 -21.01 11.70
N ILE A 46 -13.84 -20.10 11.03
CA ILE A 46 -15.13 -20.41 10.38
C ILE A 46 -14.92 -21.48 9.31
N ALA A 47 -13.89 -21.33 8.46
CA ALA A 47 -13.59 -22.28 7.40
C ALA A 47 -13.23 -23.68 7.95
N LYS A 48 -12.52 -23.73 9.08
CA LYS A 48 -12.21 -24.99 9.81
C LYS A 48 -13.39 -25.54 10.62
N LYS A 49 -14.51 -24.82 10.72
CA LYS A 49 -15.67 -25.16 11.55
C LYS A 49 -15.27 -25.45 13.00
N GLU A 50 -14.41 -24.62 13.59
CA GLU A 50 -14.04 -24.79 15.00
C GLU A 50 -15.28 -24.68 15.90
N GLU A 51 -15.48 -25.68 16.78
CA GLU A 51 -16.69 -25.79 17.61
C GLU A 51 -16.95 -24.52 18.41
N LYS A 52 -15.91 -23.96 19.06
CA LYS A 52 -15.98 -22.70 19.83
C LYS A 52 -16.53 -21.52 19.02
N ILE A 53 -16.38 -21.53 17.69
CA ILE A 53 -16.82 -20.45 16.80
C ILE A 53 -18.23 -20.69 16.29
N ILE A 54 -18.52 -21.90 15.83
CA ILE A 54 -19.83 -22.24 15.25
C ILE A 54 -20.92 -22.36 16.32
N SER A 55 -20.56 -22.73 17.55
CA SER A 55 -21.48 -22.84 18.69
C SER A 55 -21.58 -21.56 19.53
N ALA A 56 -20.90 -20.48 19.13
CA ALA A 56 -20.94 -19.22 19.85
C ALA A 56 -22.34 -18.62 19.83
N ARG A 57 -22.76 -18.03 20.95
CA ARG A 57 -24.04 -17.35 21.08
C ARG A 57 -23.95 -15.89 20.67
N THR A 58 -22.82 -15.25 20.99
CA THR A 58 -22.65 -13.82 20.69
C THR A 58 -21.30 -13.53 20.02
N LEU A 59 -21.37 -12.75 18.95
CA LEU A 59 -20.22 -12.22 18.23
C LEU A 59 -20.32 -10.69 18.13
N VAL A 60 -19.28 -10.01 18.59
CA VAL A 60 -19.10 -8.57 18.37
C VAL A 60 -17.96 -8.35 17.38
N MET A 61 -18.17 -7.50 16.38
CA MET A 61 -17.17 -7.10 15.40
C MET A 61 -16.89 -5.60 15.52
N ILE A 62 -15.64 -5.21 15.75
CA ILE A 62 -15.24 -3.81 15.82
C ILE A 62 -14.61 -3.39 14.48
N GLN A 63 -15.17 -2.36 13.86
CA GLN A 63 -14.64 -1.80 12.62
C GLN A 63 -13.51 -0.79 12.85
N CYS A 64 -12.77 -0.48 11.78
CA CYS A 64 -11.75 0.56 11.77
C CYS A 64 -10.62 0.37 12.81
N VAL A 65 -10.32 -0.87 13.22
CA VAL A 65 -9.23 -1.17 14.16
C VAL A 65 -7.90 -0.88 13.46
N GLY A 66 -7.12 0.03 14.03
CA GLY A 66 -5.92 0.57 13.39
C GLY A 66 -6.11 1.40 12.10
N SER A 67 -7.33 1.66 11.60
CA SER A 67 -7.57 2.46 10.38
C SER A 67 -8.36 3.73 10.67
N ARG A 68 -8.23 4.78 9.84
CA ARG A 68 -8.90 6.08 10.01
C ARG A 68 -8.59 6.71 11.38
N GLN A 69 -7.32 6.60 11.77
CA GLN A 69 -6.72 7.18 12.98
C GLN A 69 -5.64 8.18 12.56
N GLU A 70 -5.14 9.00 13.49
CA GLU A 70 -4.17 10.05 13.18
C GLU A 70 -2.86 9.50 12.57
N ASP A 71 -2.38 8.36 13.07
CA ASP A 71 -1.20 7.63 12.55
C ASP A 71 -1.46 6.91 11.23
N ARG A 72 -2.72 6.68 10.88
CA ARG A 72 -3.14 5.92 9.69
C ARG A 72 -4.47 6.44 9.16
N ASN A 73 -4.40 7.60 8.51
CA ASN A 73 -5.57 8.34 8.06
C ASN A 73 -6.11 7.88 6.70
N TYR A 74 -6.20 6.56 6.50
CA TYR A 74 -6.85 5.95 5.35
C TYR A 74 -7.81 4.85 5.78
N CYS A 75 -8.70 4.49 4.85
CA CYS A 75 -9.61 3.36 5.01
C CYS A 75 -8.99 2.12 4.37
N SER A 76 -9.03 1.00 5.09
CA SER A 76 -8.55 -0.29 4.56
C SER A 76 -9.48 -0.94 3.52
N ARG A 77 -10.63 -0.32 3.23
CA ARG A 77 -11.64 -0.65 2.20
C ARG A 77 -12.31 -2.03 2.29
N VAL A 78 -11.59 -3.07 2.70
CA VAL A 78 -12.07 -4.46 2.72
C VAL A 78 -12.77 -4.84 4.03
N CYS A 79 -12.46 -4.16 5.13
CA CYS A 79 -12.91 -4.51 6.48
C CYS A 79 -14.43 -4.60 6.66
N CYS A 80 -15.20 -3.63 6.16
CA CYS A 80 -16.66 -3.66 6.27
C CYS A 80 -17.27 -4.86 5.51
N SER A 81 -16.81 -5.11 4.28
CA SER A 81 -17.29 -6.24 3.48
C SER A 81 -16.90 -7.60 4.07
N HIS A 82 -15.69 -7.71 4.64
CA HIS A 82 -15.25 -8.94 5.30
C HIS A 82 -16.10 -9.26 6.54
N ALA A 83 -16.42 -8.25 7.34
CA ALA A 83 -17.29 -8.42 8.49
C ALA A 83 -18.70 -8.88 8.09
N ILE A 84 -19.31 -8.25 7.09
CA ILE A 84 -20.62 -8.64 6.56
C ILE A 84 -20.58 -10.09 6.06
N LYS A 85 -19.56 -10.45 5.25
CA LYS A 85 -19.38 -11.80 4.72
C LYS A 85 -19.28 -12.84 5.84
N ASN A 86 -18.43 -12.60 6.84
CA ASN A 86 -18.26 -13.51 7.97
C ASN A 86 -19.53 -13.62 8.81
N ALA A 87 -20.24 -12.50 9.01
CA ALA A 87 -21.51 -12.48 9.73
C ALA A 87 -22.60 -13.31 9.04
N LEU A 88 -22.78 -13.10 7.73
CA LEU A 88 -23.69 -13.90 6.91
C LEU A 88 -23.34 -15.38 6.96
N LYS A 89 -22.04 -15.70 6.86
CA LYS A 89 -21.59 -17.09 6.90
C LYS A 89 -21.87 -17.77 8.23
N LEU A 90 -21.71 -17.04 9.33
CA LEU A 90 -22.07 -17.56 10.65
C LEU A 90 -23.57 -17.71 10.82
N LYS A 91 -24.39 -16.78 10.32
CA LYS A 91 -25.86 -16.90 10.32
C LYS A 91 -26.34 -18.10 9.50
N GLU A 92 -25.64 -18.51 8.45
CA GLU A 92 -25.94 -19.75 7.72
C GLU A 92 -25.67 -21.02 8.56
N ILE A 93 -24.63 -20.99 9.40
CA ILE A 93 -24.19 -22.15 10.20
C ILE A 93 -25.00 -22.25 11.50
N ASN A 94 -25.19 -21.12 12.17
CA ASN A 94 -25.90 -20.96 13.42
C ASN A 94 -26.85 -19.75 13.29
N PRO A 95 -28.12 -19.96 12.88
CA PRO A 95 -29.08 -18.86 12.70
C PRO A 95 -29.34 -18.02 13.96
N GLU A 96 -29.23 -18.66 15.14
CA GLU A 96 -29.54 -18.07 16.44
C GLU A 96 -28.41 -17.20 17.02
N ILE A 97 -27.23 -17.15 16.39
CA ILE A 97 -26.12 -16.33 16.89
C ILE A 97 -26.47 -14.83 16.86
N ASP A 98 -26.27 -14.14 17.97
CA ASP A 98 -26.40 -12.69 18.05
C ASP A 98 -25.12 -12.01 17.53
N ILE A 99 -25.23 -11.31 16.40
CA ILE A 99 -24.09 -10.61 15.78
C ILE A 99 -24.26 -9.11 15.88
N TYR A 100 -23.24 -8.44 16.39
CA TYR A 100 -23.17 -6.98 16.49
C TYR A 100 -21.96 -6.45 15.72
N ILE A 101 -22.18 -5.56 14.76
CA ILE A 101 -21.13 -4.87 14.02
C ILE A 101 -21.07 -3.42 14.51
N LEU A 102 -20.00 -3.08 15.23
CA LEU A 102 -19.73 -1.74 15.73
C LEU A 102 -18.97 -0.95 14.67
N PHE A 103 -19.55 0.13 14.14
CA PHE A 103 -19.00 0.83 12.98
C PHE A 103 -19.09 2.36 13.09
N ARG A 104 -18.25 3.07 12.33
CA ARG A 104 -18.39 4.53 12.14
C ARG A 104 -19.28 4.86 10.95
N ASP A 105 -18.89 4.32 9.80
CA ASP A 105 -19.63 4.38 8.54
C ASP A 105 -19.48 3.02 7.85
N MET A 106 -20.58 2.42 7.40
CA MET A 106 -20.52 1.21 6.60
C MET A 106 -20.13 1.57 5.17
N ARG A 107 -19.07 0.94 4.66
CA ARG A 107 -18.54 1.19 3.32
C ARG A 107 -18.75 -0.03 2.42
N SER A 108 -20.01 -0.31 2.11
CA SER A 108 -20.52 -1.37 1.24
C SER A 108 -20.79 -0.85 -0.18
N TYR A 109 -19.80 -0.26 -0.84
CA TYR A 109 -20.02 0.36 -2.16
C TYR A 109 -20.29 -0.65 -3.27
N GLY A 110 -21.09 -0.24 -4.26
CA GLY A 110 -21.51 -1.08 -5.38
C GLY A 110 -22.48 -2.17 -4.94
N PHE A 111 -22.35 -3.37 -5.51
CA PHE A 111 -23.21 -4.52 -5.19
C PHE A 111 -22.98 -5.12 -3.80
N ILE A 112 -22.00 -4.62 -3.04
CA ILE A 112 -21.78 -5.04 -1.64
C ILE A 112 -22.95 -4.57 -0.75
N GLU A 113 -23.67 -3.53 -1.16
CA GLU A 113 -24.85 -3.02 -0.44
C GLU A 113 -25.96 -4.07 -0.30
N ASP A 114 -26.13 -4.96 -1.28
CA ASP A 114 -27.14 -6.01 -1.21
C ASP A 114 -26.83 -7.00 -0.09
N TYR A 115 -25.56 -7.35 0.11
CA TYR A 115 -25.12 -8.18 1.25
C TYR A 115 -25.26 -7.47 2.59
N TYR A 116 -25.09 -6.15 2.61
CA TYR A 116 -25.33 -5.37 3.82
C TYR A 116 -26.81 -5.42 4.23
N ARG A 117 -27.73 -5.29 3.26
CA ARG A 117 -29.17 -5.46 3.49
C ARG A 117 -29.53 -6.88 3.90
N GLU A 118 -28.99 -7.88 3.20
CA GLU A 118 -29.20 -9.28 3.57
C GLU A 118 -28.76 -9.56 5.01
N ALA A 119 -27.62 -9.01 5.44
CA ALA A 119 -27.15 -9.18 6.81
C ALA A 119 -28.12 -8.53 7.81
N ALA A 120 -28.64 -7.34 7.51
CA ALA A 120 -29.64 -6.68 8.34
C ALA A 120 -30.96 -7.47 8.41
N ASP A 121 -31.41 -8.03 7.28
CA ASP A 121 -32.62 -8.88 7.20
C ASP A 121 -32.45 -10.19 8.00
N LYS A 122 -31.21 -10.67 8.15
CA LYS A 122 -30.83 -11.79 9.03
C LYS A 122 -30.51 -11.36 10.47
N GLU A 123 -31.02 -10.20 10.89
CA GLU A 123 -30.93 -9.68 12.25
C GLU A 123 -29.50 -9.41 12.74
N VAL A 124 -28.54 -9.18 11.83
CA VAL A 124 -27.23 -8.63 12.22
C VAL A 124 -27.41 -7.18 12.64
N ARG A 125 -26.98 -6.86 13.87
CA ARG A 125 -27.21 -5.54 14.47
C ARG A 125 -26.04 -4.62 14.20
N PHE A 126 -26.31 -3.50 13.54
CA PHE A 126 -25.29 -2.51 13.21
C PHE A 126 -25.38 -1.33 14.19
N ILE A 127 -24.36 -1.16 15.02
CA ILE A 127 -24.32 -0.10 16.03
C ILE A 127 -23.27 0.93 15.63
N ARG A 128 -23.73 2.17 15.41
CA ARG A 128 -22.85 3.27 15.01
C ARG A 128 -22.12 3.83 16.24
N TYR A 129 -20.83 4.16 16.10
CA TYR A 129 -20.07 4.89 17.10
C TYR A 129 -19.30 6.07 16.47
N LYS A 130 -18.93 7.07 17.28
CA LYS A 130 -18.17 8.25 16.83
C LYS A 130 -16.67 8.02 16.96
N ALA A 131 -15.86 8.73 16.18
CA ALA A 131 -14.40 8.53 16.18
C ALA A 131 -13.77 8.79 17.56
N GLU A 132 -14.34 9.78 18.26
CA GLU A 132 -13.93 10.27 19.57
C GLU A 132 -14.44 9.37 20.70
N GLU A 133 -15.48 8.57 20.42
CA GLU A 133 -16.16 7.67 21.36
C GLU A 133 -15.99 6.21 20.90
N LYS A 134 -14.74 5.75 20.84
CA LYS A 134 -14.42 4.36 20.49
C LYS A 134 -15.07 3.37 21.48
N PRO A 135 -15.46 2.16 21.02
CA PRO A 135 -15.87 1.08 21.92
C PRO A 135 -14.77 0.79 22.95
N LYS A 136 -15.14 0.25 24.11
CA LYS A 136 -14.23 -0.19 25.16
C LYS A 136 -14.44 -1.68 25.40
N VAL A 137 -13.36 -2.40 25.67
CA VAL A 137 -13.39 -3.86 25.87
C VAL A 137 -12.75 -4.17 27.21
N LYS A 138 -13.44 -4.97 28.04
CA LYS A 138 -12.94 -5.41 29.34
C LYS A 138 -13.22 -6.90 29.53
N ALA A 139 -12.25 -7.61 30.09
CA ALA A 139 -12.45 -8.95 30.63
C ALA A 139 -12.83 -8.81 32.11
N ILE A 140 -14.07 -9.12 32.46
CA ILE A 140 -14.58 -9.10 33.83
C ILE A 140 -14.44 -10.51 34.38
N LYS A 141 -13.95 -10.64 35.62
CA LYS A 141 -13.92 -11.92 36.35
C LYS A 141 -15.10 -11.92 37.32
N GLU A 142 -15.99 -12.88 37.16
CA GLU A 142 -17.10 -13.14 38.08
C GLU A 142 -16.95 -14.55 38.67
N ASP A 143 -17.58 -14.79 39.82
CA ASP A 143 -17.57 -16.09 40.49
C ASP A 143 -18.32 -17.13 39.64
N GLY A 144 -17.59 -17.76 38.71
CA GLY A 144 -18.11 -18.71 37.73
C GLY A 144 -17.47 -18.63 36.35
N GLY A 145 -16.69 -17.60 36.04
CA GLY A 145 -15.98 -17.48 34.75
C GLY A 145 -15.46 -16.08 34.43
N SER A 146 -14.88 -15.93 33.24
CA SER A 146 -14.52 -14.61 32.70
C SER A 146 -15.48 -14.23 31.60
N ILE A 147 -16.07 -13.03 31.69
CA ILE A 147 -16.96 -12.45 30.66
C ILE A 147 -16.18 -11.40 29.87
N LEU A 148 -16.29 -11.43 28.55
CA LEU A 148 -15.75 -10.38 27.69
C LEU A 148 -16.86 -9.38 27.37
N ARG A 149 -16.77 -8.18 27.94
CA ARG A 149 -17.77 -7.12 27.80
C ARG A 149 -17.28 -6.03 26.86
N VAL A 150 -18.11 -5.68 25.89
CA VAL A 150 -17.90 -4.54 24.98
C VAL A 150 -18.89 -3.43 25.34
N THR A 151 -18.36 -2.25 25.66
CA THR A 151 -19.17 -1.06 25.94
C THR A 151 -19.07 -0.09 24.75
N VAL A 152 -20.22 0.35 24.24
CA VAL A 152 -20.30 1.31 23.12
C VAL A 152 -21.44 2.29 23.36
N LYS A 153 -21.22 3.57 23.07
CA LYS A 153 -22.28 4.57 23.14
C LYS A 153 -23.07 4.58 21.86
N ASP A 154 -24.37 4.32 21.96
CA ASP A 154 -25.27 4.38 20.82
C ASP A 154 -25.77 5.82 20.63
N PRO A 155 -25.49 6.45 19.46
CA PRO A 155 -25.86 7.84 19.22
C PRO A 155 -27.36 8.02 18.96
N VAL A 156 -28.11 6.96 18.65
CA VAL A 156 -29.56 7.01 18.41
C VAL A 156 -30.30 6.98 19.74
N LEU A 157 -29.90 6.08 20.65
CA LEU A 157 -30.49 5.93 21.97
C LEU A 157 -29.91 6.91 23.01
N GLY A 158 -28.75 7.50 22.73
CA GLY A 158 -28.06 8.42 23.63
C GLY A 158 -27.52 7.78 24.91
N ARG A 159 -27.40 6.44 24.95
CA ARG A 159 -26.96 5.67 26.12
C ARG A 159 -25.78 4.75 25.80
N GLU A 160 -25.06 4.35 26.83
CA GLU A 160 -24.07 3.28 26.71
C GLU A 160 -24.77 1.92 26.66
N LEU A 161 -24.35 1.09 25.73
CA LEU A 161 -24.74 -0.30 25.59
C LEU A 161 -23.58 -1.16 26.09
N GLU A 162 -23.90 -2.14 26.92
CA GLU A 162 -22.98 -3.18 27.35
C GLU A 162 -23.39 -4.50 26.69
N ILE A 163 -22.46 -5.10 25.95
CA ILE A 163 -22.69 -6.32 25.18
C ILE A 163 -21.66 -7.36 25.63
N ASP A 164 -22.14 -8.43 26.25
CA ASP A 164 -21.32 -9.57 26.62
C ASP A 164 -21.18 -10.50 25.41
N THR A 165 -19.94 -10.88 25.09
CA THR A 165 -19.64 -11.60 23.85
C THR A 165 -18.78 -12.83 24.09
N ASP A 166 -19.07 -13.90 23.34
CA ASP A 166 -18.22 -15.10 23.33
C ASP A 166 -16.99 -14.88 22.47
N ILE A 167 -17.16 -14.12 21.37
CA ILE A 167 -16.11 -13.83 20.39
C ILE A 167 -16.07 -12.34 20.11
N LEU A 168 -14.86 -11.78 20.04
CA LEU A 168 -14.63 -10.43 19.58
C LEU A 168 -13.73 -10.46 18.34
N ALA A 169 -14.26 -10.01 17.20
CA ALA A 169 -13.51 -9.92 15.96
C ALA A 169 -13.11 -8.47 15.64
N LEU A 170 -11.82 -8.26 15.41
CA LEU A 170 -11.23 -6.97 15.10
C LEU A 170 -11.05 -6.84 13.60
N SER A 171 -11.69 -5.84 13.00
CA SER A 171 -11.54 -5.55 11.57
C SER A 171 -10.31 -4.66 11.37
N SER A 172 -9.16 -5.33 11.43
CA SER A 172 -7.82 -4.75 11.40
C SER A 172 -7.48 -4.03 10.10
N ALA A 173 -6.56 -3.07 10.21
CA ALA A 173 -6.05 -2.32 9.08
C ALA A 173 -5.24 -3.20 8.10
N VAL A 174 -5.21 -2.79 6.83
CA VAL A 174 -4.28 -3.29 5.83
C VAL A 174 -3.10 -2.32 5.78
N ILE A 175 -1.89 -2.85 5.96
CA ILE A 175 -0.64 -2.08 5.97
C ILE A 175 0.27 -2.52 4.81
N PRO A 176 1.22 -1.68 4.37
CA PRO A 176 2.20 -2.08 3.37
C PRO A 176 2.95 -3.36 3.75
N ALA A 177 3.39 -4.14 2.76
CA ALA A 177 4.20 -5.32 3.01
C ALA A 177 5.55 -4.93 3.64
N SER A 178 6.13 -5.81 4.45
CA SER A 178 7.40 -5.55 5.16
C SER A 178 8.57 -5.16 4.24
N ASP A 179 8.59 -5.69 3.01
CA ASP A 179 9.66 -5.40 2.03
C ASP A 179 9.41 -4.15 1.19
N THR A 180 8.32 -3.40 1.44
CA THR A 180 7.90 -2.27 0.59
C THR A 180 9.01 -1.22 0.42
N GLU A 181 9.62 -0.75 1.50
CA GLU A 181 10.69 0.25 1.42
C GLU A 181 11.94 -0.25 0.69
N LYS A 182 12.31 -1.52 0.92
CA LYS A 182 13.47 -2.14 0.29
C LYS A 182 13.28 -2.24 -1.22
N ILE A 183 12.08 -2.66 -1.65
CA ILE A 183 11.72 -2.78 -3.06
C ILE A 183 11.61 -1.40 -3.71
N ALA A 184 11.01 -0.43 -3.03
CA ALA A 184 10.94 0.95 -3.50
C ALA A 184 12.32 1.54 -3.79
N LYS A 185 13.28 1.36 -2.86
CA LYS A 185 14.69 1.77 -3.05
C LYS A 185 15.36 1.04 -4.20
N SER A 186 15.14 -0.28 -4.31
CA SER A 186 15.75 -1.12 -5.35
C SER A 186 15.30 -0.73 -6.76
N PHE A 187 14.01 -0.45 -6.94
CA PHE A 187 13.43 -0.04 -8.22
C PHE A 187 13.37 1.49 -8.41
N LYS A 188 13.85 2.27 -7.43
CA LYS A 188 13.85 3.75 -7.44
C LYS A 188 12.46 4.35 -7.72
N VAL A 189 11.45 3.81 -7.04
CA VAL A 189 10.06 4.26 -7.13
C VAL A 189 9.61 4.90 -5.82
N SER A 190 8.67 5.85 -5.92
CA SER A 190 8.17 6.59 -4.76
C SER A 190 7.12 5.80 -3.99
N LEU A 191 7.06 6.07 -2.68
CA LEU A 191 5.96 5.67 -1.83
C LEU A 191 5.06 6.89 -1.57
N GLY A 192 3.76 6.65 -1.47
CA GLY A 192 2.79 7.65 -1.07
C GLY A 192 2.84 7.94 0.43
N PRO A 193 2.05 8.91 0.93
CA PRO A 193 2.01 9.27 2.34
C PRO A 193 1.57 8.12 3.25
N ASP A 194 0.80 7.17 2.71
CA ASP A 194 0.28 6.00 3.43
C ASP A 194 1.28 4.81 3.46
N GLY A 195 2.47 4.98 2.86
CA GLY A 195 3.53 3.98 2.80
C GLY A 195 3.37 2.92 1.70
N PHE A 196 2.30 2.97 0.90
CA PHE A 196 2.13 2.14 -0.30
C PHE A 196 2.86 2.73 -1.51
N PHE A 197 3.02 1.95 -2.58
CA PHE A 197 3.65 2.44 -3.80
C PHE A 197 2.80 3.52 -4.48
N GLN A 198 3.46 4.59 -4.92
CA GLN A 198 2.83 5.72 -5.59
C GLN A 198 2.78 5.52 -7.10
N GLU A 199 1.58 5.66 -7.68
CA GLU A 199 1.36 5.69 -9.10
C GLU A 199 1.84 7.00 -9.75
N ALA A 200 2.14 6.96 -11.04
CA ALA A 200 2.60 8.12 -11.79
C ALA A 200 1.53 9.21 -11.89
N HIS A 201 0.26 8.81 -12.06
CA HIS A 201 -0.87 9.73 -12.02
C HIS A 201 -2.17 8.98 -11.72
N VAL A 202 -2.91 9.47 -10.72
CA VAL A 202 -4.20 8.97 -10.20
C VAL A 202 -5.30 8.60 -11.22
N LYS A 203 -5.18 9.02 -12.48
CA LYS A 203 -6.22 8.87 -13.53
C LYS A 203 -5.63 8.44 -14.86
N LEU A 204 -4.58 9.14 -15.31
CA LEU A 204 -3.99 8.90 -16.62
C LEU A 204 -3.07 7.68 -16.65
N ARG A 205 -2.40 7.39 -15.52
CA ARG A 205 -1.39 6.32 -15.41
C ARG A 205 -1.49 5.64 -14.04
N PRO A 206 -2.64 5.00 -13.72
CA PRO A 206 -2.94 4.51 -12.37
C PRO A 206 -2.21 3.21 -11.98
N VAL A 207 -1.49 2.60 -12.93
CA VAL A 207 -0.72 1.37 -12.70
C VAL A 207 0.75 1.53 -13.09
N ASP A 208 1.17 2.73 -13.49
CA ASP A 208 2.56 3.02 -13.80
C ASP A 208 3.22 3.61 -12.55
N CYS A 209 4.50 3.33 -12.34
CA CYS A 209 5.32 4.11 -11.42
C CYS A 209 5.87 5.36 -12.11
N GLY A 210 6.44 6.29 -11.33
CA GLY A 210 7.22 7.40 -11.89
C GLY A 210 8.45 6.96 -12.68
N ALA A 211 8.99 5.77 -12.38
CA ALA A 211 10.05 5.15 -13.16
C ALA A 211 9.49 4.37 -14.36
N ASP A 212 9.92 4.73 -15.57
CA ASP A 212 9.50 4.02 -16.79
C ASP A 212 9.91 2.54 -16.76
N GLY A 213 9.01 1.68 -17.25
CA GLY A 213 9.16 0.23 -17.25
C GLY A 213 8.85 -0.44 -15.90
N VAL A 214 8.48 0.33 -14.87
CA VAL A 214 8.03 -0.20 -13.57
C VAL A 214 6.55 0.09 -13.38
N TYR A 215 5.78 -0.94 -13.03
CA TYR A 215 4.32 -0.89 -12.90
C TYR A 215 3.87 -1.43 -11.53
N LEU A 216 2.64 -1.12 -11.14
CA LEU A 216 2.04 -1.48 -9.86
C LEU A 216 0.82 -2.36 -10.07
N CYS A 217 0.64 -3.34 -9.17
CA CYS A 217 -0.51 -4.24 -9.20
C CYS A 217 -0.95 -4.63 -7.79
N GLY A 218 -2.27 -4.74 -7.60
CA GLY A 218 -2.86 -5.30 -6.39
C GLY A 218 -2.65 -4.42 -5.15
N MET A 219 -2.61 -5.03 -3.98
CA MET A 219 -2.55 -4.29 -2.71
C MET A 219 -1.22 -3.58 -2.44
N ALA A 220 -0.17 -3.83 -3.23
CA ALA A 220 1.06 -3.05 -3.16
C ALA A 220 0.80 -1.55 -3.41
N HIS A 221 -0.21 -1.23 -4.22
CA HIS A 221 -0.61 0.14 -4.53
C HIS A 221 -1.48 0.77 -3.43
N TYR A 222 -2.45 0.04 -2.87
CA TYR A 222 -3.31 0.47 -1.74
C TYR A 222 -4.32 -0.65 -1.40
N PRO A 223 -5.02 -0.61 -0.24
CA PRO A 223 -6.03 -1.60 0.12
C PRO A 223 -7.21 -1.64 -0.87
N LYS A 224 -7.51 -2.79 -1.47
CA LYS A 224 -8.53 -2.92 -2.52
C LYS A 224 -9.16 -4.32 -2.55
N HIS A 225 -10.33 -4.45 -3.15
CA HIS A 225 -10.93 -5.79 -3.29
C HIS A 225 -10.27 -6.62 -4.39
N ILE A 226 -10.51 -7.93 -4.34
CA ILE A 226 -10.00 -8.90 -5.32
C ILE A 226 -10.34 -8.49 -6.77
N PRO A 227 -11.58 -8.08 -7.13
CA PRO A 227 -11.89 -7.69 -8.51
C PRO A 227 -11.09 -6.47 -9.00
N GLU A 228 -10.80 -5.53 -8.10
CA GLU A 228 -9.95 -4.36 -8.42
C GLU A 228 -8.49 -4.78 -8.60
N ALA A 229 -7.99 -5.71 -7.78
CA ALA A 229 -6.65 -6.25 -7.93
C ALA A 229 -6.47 -7.00 -9.26
N ILE A 230 -7.47 -7.80 -9.65
CA ILE A 230 -7.51 -8.50 -10.94
C ILE A 230 -7.54 -7.49 -12.09
N SER A 231 -8.39 -6.46 -12.00
CA SER A 231 -8.46 -5.38 -13.00
C SER A 231 -7.11 -4.65 -13.15
N GLN A 232 -6.44 -4.36 -12.03
CA GLN A 232 -5.10 -3.77 -12.07
C GLN A 232 -4.05 -4.71 -12.67
N ALA A 233 -4.15 -6.02 -12.45
CA ALA A 233 -3.24 -7.00 -13.05
C ALA A 233 -3.34 -6.98 -14.57
N TYR A 234 -4.56 -6.95 -15.12
CA TYR A 234 -4.78 -6.80 -16.56
C TYR A 234 -4.24 -5.47 -17.09
N ALA A 235 -4.50 -4.37 -16.39
CA ALA A 235 -3.99 -3.06 -16.77
C ALA A 235 -2.46 -3.00 -16.78
N ALA A 236 -1.80 -3.45 -15.70
CA ALA A 236 -0.34 -3.48 -15.59
C ALA A 236 0.29 -4.37 -16.67
N SER A 237 -0.32 -5.53 -16.95
CA SER A 237 0.13 -6.43 -18.02
C SER A 237 0.01 -5.78 -19.40
N GLY A 238 -1.09 -5.07 -19.68
CA GLY A 238 -1.27 -4.35 -20.95
C GLY A 238 -0.27 -3.20 -21.11
N ARG A 239 0.04 -2.47 -20.04
CA ARG A 239 1.05 -1.41 -20.04
C ARG A 239 2.46 -1.96 -20.26
N ALA A 240 2.80 -3.05 -19.58
CA ALA A 240 4.07 -3.75 -19.78
C ALA A 240 4.18 -4.29 -21.21
N LEU A 241 3.12 -4.90 -21.75
CA LEU A 241 3.11 -5.41 -23.13
C LEU A 241 3.31 -4.28 -24.15
N THR A 242 2.72 -3.11 -23.93
CA THR A 242 2.91 -1.94 -24.81
C THR A 242 4.38 -1.54 -24.89
N LEU A 243 5.12 -1.62 -23.78
CA LEU A 243 6.55 -1.37 -23.76
C LEU A 243 7.32 -2.47 -24.50
N LEU A 244 7.00 -3.73 -24.19
CA LEU A 244 7.70 -4.90 -24.71
C LEU A 244 7.38 -5.22 -26.18
N SER A 245 6.30 -4.66 -26.74
CA SER A 245 5.93 -4.84 -28.15
C SER A 245 6.74 -3.98 -29.11
N HIS A 246 7.64 -3.14 -28.60
CA HIS A 246 8.53 -2.29 -29.39
C HIS A 246 9.98 -2.71 -29.15
N ASP A 247 10.76 -2.83 -30.22
CA ASP A 247 12.19 -3.18 -30.14
C ASP A 247 13.04 -2.06 -29.50
N THR A 248 12.51 -0.83 -29.50
CA THR A 248 13.20 0.36 -28.99
C THR A 248 12.25 1.26 -28.23
N VAL A 249 12.79 1.97 -27.23
CA VAL A 249 12.06 2.94 -26.42
C VAL A 249 12.63 4.33 -26.61
N THR A 250 11.75 5.33 -26.71
CA THR A 250 12.16 6.74 -26.73
C THR A 250 12.40 7.21 -25.31
N ALA A 251 13.66 7.41 -24.95
CA ALA A 251 14.04 8.03 -23.69
C ALA A 251 13.94 9.57 -23.78
N SER A 252 13.82 10.22 -22.62
CA SER A 252 13.86 11.69 -22.54
C SER A 252 15.14 12.25 -23.20
N GLY A 253 14.99 13.33 -23.98
CA GLY A 253 16.12 14.08 -24.53
C GLY A 253 16.85 14.95 -23.50
N SER A 254 16.26 15.15 -22.32
CA SER A 254 16.85 15.89 -21.19
C SER A 254 17.90 15.03 -20.46
N VAL A 255 18.95 14.68 -21.19
CA VAL A 255 20.11 13.95 -20.66
C VAL A 255 21.30 14.89 -20.53
N CYS A 256 22.23 14.52 -19.67
CA CYS A 256 23.48 15.27 -19.55
C CYS A 256 24.40 15.00 -20.75
N GLU A 257 25.13 16.03 -21.18
CA GLU A 257 26.16 15.97 -22.22
C GLU A 257 27.47 16.55 -21.71
N VAL A 258 28.60 15.94 -22.10
CA VAL A 258 29.95 16.40 -21.72
C VAL A 258 30.62 17.06 -22.91
N ASP A 259 31.08 18.30 -22.72
CA ASP A 259 32.06 18.97 -23.57
C ASP A 259 33.47 18.45 -23.22
N GLU A 260 33.99 17.57 -24.07
CA GLU A 260 35.29 16.94 -23.87
C GLU A 260 36.46 17.94 -23.82
N LYS A 261 36.33 19.11 -24.46
CA LYS A 261 37.39 20.12 -24.47
C LYS A 261 37.55 20.75 -23.09
N LYS A 262 36.44 20.92 -22.35
CA LYS A 262 36.42 21.48 -21.00
C LYS A 262 36.59 20.42 -19.91
N CYS A 263 36.38 19.16 -20.24
CA CYS A 263 36.46 18.05 -19.29
C CYS A 263 37.91 17.76 -18.88
N LEU A 264 38.21 17.85 -17.59
CA LEU A 264 39.54 17.50 -17.03
C LEU A 264 39.64 16.03 -16.59
N GLY A 265 38.57 15.24 -16.70
CA GLY A 265 38.57 13.82 -16.34
C GLY A 265 38.66 13.52 -14.84
N CYS A 266 38.30 14.48 -13.98
CA CYS A 266 38.44 14.36 -12.51
C CYS A 266 37.56 13.27 -11.88
N GLY A 267 36.44 12.90 -12.51
CA GLY A 267 35.56 11.82 -12.06
C GLY A 267 34.45 12.21 -11.08
N ALA A 268 34.41 13.44 -10.58
CA ALA A 268 33.36 13.90 -9.64
C ALA A 268 31.92 13.66 -10.15
N CYS A 269 31.70 13.84 -11.45
CA CYS A 269 30.41 13.55 -12.08
C CYS A 269 30.02 12.07 -12.02
N ALA A 270 30.99 11.15 -12.19
CA ALA A 270 30.75 9.72 -12.17
C ALA A 270 30.36 9.24 -10.76
N GLU A 271 31.04 9.76 -9.74
CA GLU A 271 30.74 9.47 -8.33
C GLU A 271 29.36 10.00 -7.90
N ALA A 272 28.98 11.18 -8.38
CA ALA A 272 27.68 11.77 -8.08
C ALA A 272 26.49 11.03 -8.74
N CYS A 273 26.71 10.24 -9.79
CA CYS A 273 25.62 9.63 -10.55
C CYS A 273 25.06 8.37 -9.89
N ALA A 274 23.90 8.48 -9.23
CA ALA A 274 23.21 7.34 -8.61
C ALA A 274 22.75 6.25 -9.60
N TYR A 275 22.84 6.49 -10.91
CA TYR A 275 22.38 5.59 -11.97
C TYR A 275 23.53 4.92 -12.72
N GLY A 276 24.79 5.23 -12.39
CA GLY A 276 25.95 4.72 -13.12
C GLY A 276 25.99 5.16 -14.60
N ALA A 277 25.37 6.29 -14.93
CA ALA A 277 25.22 6.76 -16.31
C ALA A 277 26.46 7.45 -16.87
N ILE A 278 27.57 7.52 -16.12
CA ILE A 278 28.77 8.26 -16.51
C ILE A 278 29.98 7.35 -16.44
N GLU A 279 30.64 7.19 -17.58
CA GLU A 279 31.88 6.42 -17.70
C GLU A 279 33.06 7.34 -17.90
N LEU A 280 34.19 6.98 -17.31
CA LEU A 280 35.47 7.62 -17.59
C LEU A 280 36.27 6.78 -18.57
N TYR A 281 36.75 7.41 -19.62
CA TYR A 281 37.48 6.74 -20.69
C TYR A 281 38.72 7.54 -21.10
N LYS A 282 39.73 6.87 -21.67
CA LYS A 282 40.97 7.52 -22.12
C LYS A 282 40.80 8.01 -23.55
N THR A 283 41.15 9.28 -23.78
CA THR A 283 41.29 9.86 -25.12
C THR A 283 42.74 10.30 -25.36
N ARG A 284 43.03 10.77 -26.57
CA ARG A 284 44.33 11.39 -26.89
C ARG A 284 44.63 12.65 -26.05
N GLN A 285 43.59 13.27 -25.48
CA GLN A 285 43.68 14.48 -24.65
C GLN A 285 43.60 14.16 -23.15
N GLY A 286 43.84 12.91 -22.76
CA GLY A 286 43.76 12.46 -21.37
C GLY A 286 42.43 11.77 -21.03
N LYS A 287 42.17 11.62 -19.73
CA LYS A 287 40.93 10.99 -19.25
C LYS A 287 39.75 11.95 -19.45
N LYS A 288 38.63 11.45 -19.96
CA LYS A 288 37.40 12.21 -20.21
C LYS A 288 36.20 11.45 -19.68
N ALA A 289 35.11 12.18 -19.43
CA ALA A 289 33.83 11.60 -19.04
C ALA A 289 32.91 11.49 -20.26
N LYS A 290 32.10 10.43 -20.30
CA LYS A 290 31.05 10.22 -21.29
C LYS A 290 29.77 9.83 -20.57
N VAL A 291 28.65 10.41 -21.00
CA VAL A 291 27.33 10.03 -20.49
C VAL A 291 26.74 8.93 -21.36
N ILE A 292 26.33 7.83 -20.75
CA ILE A 292 25.48 6.81 -21.36
C ILE A 292 24.05 7.34 -21.31
N SER A 293 23.58 7.91 -22.43
CA SER A 293 22.30 8.62 -22.48
C SER A 293 21.12 7.76 -22.03
N VAL A 294 21.11 6.45 -22.31
CA VAL A 294 20.02 5.54 -21.92
C VAL A 294 19.91 5.32 -20.40
N LEU A 295 21.00 5.51 -19.65
CA LEU A 295 21.01 5.38 -18.19
C LEU A 295 20.75 6.72 -17.47
N CYS A 296 20.89 7.84 -18.18
CA CYS A 296 20.76 9.18 -17.60
C CYS A 296 19.28 9.53 -17.36
N LYS A 297 18.91 9.81 -16.10
CA LYS A 297 17.55 10.25 -15.73
C LYS A 297 17.36 11.76 -15.74
N GLY A 298 18.38 12.53 -16.09
CA GLY A 298 18.27 13.98 -16.28
C GLY A 298 18.07 14.79 -15.00
N ASP A 299 18.58 14.32 -13.86
CA ASP A 299 18.48 15.02 -12.57
C ASP A 299 19.37 16.28 -12.47
N GLY A 300 20.47 16.32 -13.22
CA GLY A 300 21.40 17.44 -13.27
C GLY A 300 22.37 17.53 -12.09
N LEU A 301 22.49 16.48 -11.27
CA LEU A 301 23.43 16.51 -10.13
C LEU A 301 24.88 16.59 -10.63
N CYS A 302 25.19 15.87 -11.70
CA CYS A 302 26.53 15.82 -12.28
C CYS A 302 27.02 17.16 -12.87
N ASN A 303 26.13 18.03 -13.39
CA ASN A 303 26.52 19.37 -13.84
C ASN A 303 26.66 20.38 -12.71
N ALA A 304 25.92 20.21 -11.62
CA ALA A 304 26.09 21.03 -10.42
C ALA A 304 27.47 20.81 -9.77
N VAL A 305 28.00 19.58 -9.77
CA VAL A 305 29.31 19.25 -9.16
C VAL A 305 30.50 19.44 -10.10
N CYS A 306 30.28 19.78 -11.37
CA CYS A 306 31.37 19.87 -12.34
C CYS A 306 32.17 21.16 -12.18
N PRO A 307 33.45 21.11 -11.78
CA PRO A 307 34.22 22.32 -11.46
C PRO A 307 34.53 23.18 -12.68
N THR A 308 34.53 22.59 -13.88
CA THR A 308 34.82 23.30 -15.14
C THR A 308 33.57 23.64 -15.95
N GLY A 309 32.38 23.27 -15.46
CA GLY A 309 31.14 23.39 -16.24
C GLY A 309 31.16 22.60 -17.55
N ALA A 310 31.97 21.54 -17.63
CA ALA A 310 32.12 20.72 -18.82
C ALA A 310 30.92 19.82 -19.11
N ILE A 311 30.11 19.49 -18.10
CA ILE A 311 28.89 18.71 -18.28
C ILE A 311 27.68 19.62 -18.11
N SER A 312 26.67 19.44 -18.96
CA SER A 312 25.44 20.25 -18.93
C SER A 312 24.22 19.38 -19.16
N LEU A 313 23.12 19.70 -18.48
CA LEU A 313 21.83 19.06 -18.70
C LEU A 313 21.12 19.71 -19.89
N LYS A 314 20.80 18.93 -20.93
CA LYS A 314 20.00 19.42 -22.05
C LYS A 314 18.67 19.96 -21.55
N HIS A 315 18.20 21.05 -22.16
CA HIS A 315 17.01 21.83 -21.77
C HIS A 315 17.10 22.60 -20.45
N TYR A 316 18.17 22.42 -19.66
CA TYR A 316 18.42 23.11 -18.39
C TYR A 316 19.85 23.64 -18.30
N LYS A 317 20.38 24.17 -19.41
CA LYS A 317 21.74 24.74 -19.46
C LYS A 317 21.82 26.00 -18.60
N ASN A 318 23.00 26.27 -18.03
CA ASN A 318 23.23 27.46 -17.19
C ASN A 318 22.77 28.76 -17.87
N GLU A 319 23.03 28.93 -19.17
CA GLU A 319 22.57 30.09 -19.93
C GLU A 319 21.04 30.21 -19.95
N GLN A 320 20.32 29.10 -20.10
CA GLN A 320 18.85 29.07 -20.13
C GLN A 320 18.29 29.46 -18.76
N ILE A 321 18.85 28.90 -17.68
CA ILE A 321 18.45 29.20 -16.30
C ILE A 321 18.76 30.65 -15.93
N LEU A 322 19.96 31.15 -16.26
CA LEU A 322 20.33 32.54 -16.02
C LEU A 322 19.42 33.52 -16.78
N ARG A 323 19.03 33.19 -18.02
CA ARG A 323 18.06 33.99 -18.77
C ARG A 323 16.67 33.98 -18.12
N GLN A 324 16.22 32.86 -17.57
CA GLN A 324 14.98 32.80 -16.80
C GLN A 324 15.05 33.70 -15.55
N ILE A 325 16.15 33.62 -14.80
CA ILE A 325 16.38 34.45 -13.60
C ILE A 325 16.38 35.94 -13.97
N HIS A 326 17.15 36.33 -14.98
CA HIS A 326 17.26 37.73 -15.42
C HIS A 326 15.94 38.31 -15.95
N THR A 327 15.03 37.46 -16.44
CA THR A 327 13.72 37.91 -16.92
C THR A 327 12.71 38.05 -15.78
N ALA A 328 12.91 37.32 -14.69
CA ALA A 328 12.03 37.34 -13.52
C ALA A 328 12.35 38.49 -12.53
N LEU A 329 13.57 39.04 -12.60
CA LEU A 329 14.05 40.19 -11.82
C LEU A 329 13.90 41.50 -12.61
#